data_AF-A0A957U1L6-F1
#
_entry.id   AF-A0A957U1L6-F1
#
_cell.length_a   1.000
_cell.length_b   1.000
_cell.length_c   1.000
_cell.angle_alpha   90.00
_cell.angle_beta   90.00
_cell.angle_gamma   90.00
#
_symmetry.space_group_name_H-M   'P 1'
#
loop_
_entity.id
_entity.type
_entity.pdbx_description
1 polymer ?
#
loop_
_entity_poly.entity_id
_entity_poly.type
_entity_poly.pdbx_seq_one_letter_code
_entity_poly.pdbx_strand_id
1 'polypeptide(L)'
;GMEPQIFPLSARLALQAKAAGANGTPDEARWEASQFGALESYVLETLDASERLRLKLENPLGVAARLTRTYRTVIESRQQVLRGDFQTLDTIEEQLDAYQTDMRRDFSYHRSRVDNVLYGMAERGDSFFDETMRISRIFDLVNSEKVRAAFDREVVADTSREIEREVSDLIDWLVDKDYQQWRAIMDYLNARATQHADRIVGQVGSQFEFNRQNLLASVGREAHKVVSTYDREAESLKLAQDVQRSILQTAAVEVGALGLGAILVAVLQTTMLDVTGVLGASAVAAMGLYVLPYRRGKVKAELREKITILRDQLNAVLNKQFEQELSDSVQRIQEAIAPYTRFVRVEREKLEQLDEELVAAQNELAVLRRAVEKLVS
;
A
#
# COMPACT_ATOMS: atom_id res chain seq x y z
N GLY A 1 42.57 3.99 39.77
CA GLY A 1 42.54 3.33 41.09
C GLY A 1 43.12 4.28 42.10
N MET A 2 42.59 4.33 43.32
CA MET A 2 43.19 5.14 44.38
C MET A 2 44.46 4.48 44.90
N GLU A 3 45.47 5.29 45.21
CA GLU A 3 46.75 4.84 45.75
C GLU A 3 46.56 4.35 47.20
N PRO A 4 47.08 3.18 47.60
CA PRO A 4 46.80 2.61 48.91
C PRO A 4 47.53 3.40 50.01
N GLN A 5 46.77 3.89 50.99
CA GLN A 5 47.32 4.58 52.15
C GLN A 5 47.81 3.55 53.19
N ILE A 6 49.08 3.62 53.57
CA ILE A 6 49.74 2.65 54.45
C ILE A 6 50.01 3.30 55.82
N PHE A 7 49.56 2.67 56.90
CA PHE A 7 49.77 3.10 58.28
C PHE A 7 50.69 2.12 59.03
N PRO A 8 51.98 2.46 59.24
CA PRO A 8 52.84 1.68 60.13
C PRO A 8 52.41 1.89 61.59
N LEU A 9 52.10 0.81 62.31
CA LEU A 9 51.58 0.90 63.69
C LEU A 9 51.95 -0.32 64.54
N SER A 10 51.81 -0.16 65.85
CA SER A 10 51.94 -1.25 66.84
C SER A 10 50.67 -1.40 67.67
N ALA A 11 49.80 -2.32 67.26
CA ALA A 11 48.54 -2.61 67.96
C ALA A 11 48.76 -3.03 69.43
N ARG A 12 49.86 -3.74 69.72
CA ARG A 12 50.22 -4.16 71.07
C ARG A 12 50.54 -2.97 71.98
N LEU A 13 51.31 -1.99 71.48
CA LEU A 13 51.65 -0.80 72.24
C LEU A 13 50.42 0.11 72.44
N ALA A 14 49.57 0.22 71.42
CA ALA A 14 48.31 0.97 71.51
C ALA A 14 47.37 0.40 72.58
N LEU A 15 47.23 -0.93 72.64
CA LEU A 15 46.42 -1.60 73.67
C LEU A 15 47.02 -1.41 75.07
N GLN A 16 48.34 -1.53 75.21
CA GLN A 16 49.03 -1.30 76.47
C GLN A 16 48.90 0.16 76.93
N ALA A 17 48.93 1.12 76.01
CA ALA A 17 48.71 2.53 76.32
C ALA A 17 47.29 2.79 76.85
N LYS A 18 46.27 2.20 76.21
CA LYS A 18 44.86 2.31 76.65
C LYS A 18 44.60 1.61 78.00
N ALA A 19 45.27 0.48 78.26
CA ALA A 19 45.12 -0.28 79.50
C ALA A 19 45.87 0.34 80.71
N ALA A 20 47.00 1.01 80.45
CA ALA A 20 47.81 1.66 81.49
C ALA A 20 47.30 3.08 81.86
N GLY A 21 46.44 3.66 81.04
CA GLY A 21 45.84 4.96 81.26
C GLY A 21 44.77 4.98 82.36
N ALA A 22 44.64 6.10 83.08
CA ALA A 22 43.58 6.33 84.07
C ALA A 22 42.45 7.18 83.46
N ASN A 23 41.20 6.97 83.88
CA ASN A 23 40.02 7.73 83.43
C ASN A 23 39.81 7.81 81.90
N GLY A 24 40.20 6.76 81.15
CA GLY A 24 39.95 6.68 79.71
C GLY A 24 40.95 7.44 78.83
N THR A 25 41.94 8.13 79.41
CA THR A 25 43.05 8.74 78.65
C THR A 25 44.23 7.77 78.57
N PRO A 26 44.72 7.40 77.36
CA PRO A 26 45.87 6.52 77.20
C PRO A 26 47.16 7.09 77.81
N ASP A 27 48.10 6.23 78.17
CA ASP A 27 49.48 6.62 78.48
C ASP A 27 50.13 7.26 77.24
N GLU A 28 50.41 8.57 77.32
CA GLU A 28 50.79 9.44 76.20
C GLU A 28 52.07 8.96 75.49
N ALA A 29 53.09 8.56 76.23
CA ALA A 29 54.37 8.13 75.67
C ALA A 29 54.23 6.83 74.87
N ARG A 30 53.41 5.88 75.36
CA ARG A 30 53.14 4.62 74.64
C ARG A 30 52.16 4.80 73.49
N TRP A 31 51.24 5.75 73.61
CA TRP A 31 50.27 6.08 72.57
C TRP A 31 50.96 6.70 71.35
N GLU A 32 51.82 7.69 71.54
CA GLU A 32 52.61 8.28 70.45
C GLU A 32 53.55 7.25 69.80
N ALA A 33 54.27 6.46 70.60
CA ALA A 33 55.17 5.42 70.10
C ALA A 33 54.45 4.32 69.30
N SER A 34 53.15 4.12 69.53
CA SER A 34 52.35 3.14 68.79
C SER A 34 51.98 3.57 67.37
N GLN A 35 52.05 4.88 67.07
CA GLN A 35 51.56 5.53 65.85
C GLN A 35 50.07 5.23 65.53
N PHE A 36 49.33 4.66 66.48
CA PHE A 36 47.96 4.23 66.27
C PHE A 36 46.99 5.41 66.13
N GLY A 37 47.33 6.58 66.69
CA GLY A 37 46.54 7.80 66.56
C GLY A 37 46.30 8.22 65.11
N ALA A 38 47.28 8.05 64.22
CA ALA A 38 47.11 8.38 62.80
C ALA A 38 46.09 7.47 62.11
N LEU A 39 46.06 6.17 62.44
CA LEU A 39 45.02 5.26 61.95
C LEU A 39 43.66 5.57 62.60
N GLU A 40 43.63 5.85 63.91
CA GLU A 40 42.40 6.13 64.64
C GLU A 40 41.74 7.42 64.13
N SER A 41 42.49 8.50 63.97
CA SER A 41 42.02 9.73 63.30
C SER A 41 41.61 9.47 61.85
N TYR A 42 42.36 8.69 61.07
CA TYR A 42 41.95 8.36 59.71
C TYR A 42 40.61 7.59 59.66
N VAL A 43 40.42 6.61 60.54
CA VAL A 43 39.19 5.81 60.61
C VAL A 43 38.01 6.63 61.15
N LEU A 44 38.24 7.52 62.12
CA LEU A 44 37.18 8.32 62.74
C LEU A 44 36.83 9.59 61.97
N GLU A 45 37.82 10.27 61.37
CA GLU A 45 37.68 11.57 60.71
C GLU A 45 37.56 11.43 59.19
N THR A 46 38.29 10.50 58.55
CA THR A 46 38.24 10.32 57.08
C THR A 46 37.20 9.27 56.67
N LEU A 47 36.90 8.31 57.55
CA LEU A 47 35.86 7.29 57.38
C LEU A 47 34.59 7.64 58.18
N ASP A 48 34.31 8.94 58.29
CA ASP A 48 33.08 9.47 58.88
C ASP A 48 31.84 8.81 58.25
N ALA A 49 30.75 8.75 59.01
CA ALA A 49 29.47 8.21 58.53
C ALA A 49 29.08 8.79 57.16
N SER A 50 29.44 10.04 56.89
CA SER A 50 29.22 10.78 55.64
C SER A 50 29.99 10.21 54.44
N GLU A 51 31.30 9.93 54.57
CA GLU A 51 32.14 9.35 53.51
C GLU A 51 31.71 7.91 53.19
N ARG A 52 31.35 7.13 54.22
CA ARG A 52 30.80 5.77 54.04
C ARG A 52 29.44 5.78 53.37
N LEU A 53 28.59 6.75 53.68
CA LEU A 53 27.29 6.92 53.03
C LEU A 53 27.49 7.26 51.55
N ARG A 54 28.42 8.17 51.23
CA ARG A 54 28.79 8.52 49.86
C ARG A 54 29.19 7.30 49.04
N LEU A 55 30.16 6.52 49.51
CA LEU A 55 30.67 5.35 48.81
C LEU A 55 29.58 4.28 48.58
N LYS A 56 28.68 4.11 49.56
CA LYS A 56 27.53 3.20 49.43
C LYS A 56 26.50 3.65 48.40
N LEU A 57 26.34 4.95 48.18
CA LEU A 57 25.40 5.52 47.22
C LEU A 57 26.00 5.73 45.82
N GLU A 58 27.31 6.00 45.71
CA GLU A 58 27.99 6.15 44.42
C GLU A 58 27.98 4.85 43.59
N ASN A 59 28.10 3.69 44.25
CA ASN A 59 28.08 2.41 43.54
C ASN A 59 26.73 2.13 42.81
N PRO A 60 25.55 2.16 43.47
CA PRO A 60 24.28 1.98 42.78
C PRO A 60 23.99 3.09 41.75
N LEU A 61 24.37 4.34 42.02
CA LEU A 61 24.27 5.42 41.02
C LEU A 61 25.15 5.17 39.79
N GLY A 62 26.36 4.64 39.99
CA GLY A 62 27.27 4.24 38.91
C GLY A 62 26.71 3.08 38.07
N VAL A 63 26.10 2.08 38.72
CA VAL A 63 25.41 0.98 38.04
C VAL A 63 24.22 1.50 37.23
N ALA A 64 23.38 2.34 37.82
CA ALA A 64 22.23 2.94 37.13
C ALA A 64 22.65 3.82 35.94
N ALA A 65 23.73 4.60 36.09
CA ALA A 65 24.30 5.40 34.99
C ALA A 65 24.85 4.53 33.85
N ARG A 66 25.45 3.38 34.18
CA ARG A 66 25.91 2.41 33.16
C ARG A 66 24.74 1.76 32.45
N LEU A 67 23.70 1.34 33.18
CA LEU A 67 22.49 0.73 32.61
C LEU A 67 21.78 1.70 31.68
N THR A 68 21.53 2.93 32.13
CA THR A 68 20.88 3.96 31.32
C THR A 68 21.66 4.28 30.05
N ARG A 69 23.00 4.38 30.11
CA ARG A 69 23.83 4.55 28.90
C ARG A 69 23.73 3.35 27.95
N THR A 70 23.73 2.13 28.49
CA THR A 70 23.63 0.91 27.69
C THR A 70 22.30 0.83 26.96
N TYR A 71 21.19 1.07 27.66
CA TYR A 71 19.86 1.06 27.05
C TYR A 71 19.65 2.22 26.08
N ARG A 72 20.29 3.38 26.29
CA ARG A 72 20.31 4.48 25.31
C ARG A 72 20.83 4.01 23.95
N THR A 73 21.99 3.37 23.94
CA THR A 73 22.60 2.85 22.71
C THR A 73 21.72 1.80 22.04
N VAL A 74 21.02 0.96 22.81
CA VAL A 74 20.06 -0.01 22.26
C VAL A 74 18.86 0.69 21.62
N ILE A 75 18.26 1.68 22.28
CA ILE A 75 17.11 2.43 21.77
C ILE A 75 17.50 3.20 20.49
N GLU A 76 18.63 3.92 20.51
CA GLU A 76 19.14 4.67 19.35
C GLU A 76 19.38 3.74 18.14
N SER A 77 19.95 2.55 18.37
CA SER A 77 20.15 1.54 17.32
C SER A 77 18.82 1.06 16.74
N ARG A 78 17.81 0.77 17.57
CA ARG A 78 16.50 0.30 17.09
C ARG A 78 15.74 1.40 16.36
N GLN A 79 15.79 2.64 16.85
CA GLN A 79 15.21 3.79 16.16
C GLN A 79 15.85 3.99 14.78
N GLN A 80 17.15 3.79 14.63
CA GLN A 80 17.82 3.88 13.33
C GLN A 80 17.33 2.80 12.34
N VAL A 81 17.11 1.58 12.82
CA VAL A 81 16.53 0.49 12.00
C VAL A 81 15.10 0.86 11.58
N LEU A 82 14.26 1.25 12.53
CA LEU A 82 12.86 1.61 12.26
C LEU A 82 12.72 2.81 11.32
N ARG A 83 13.59 3.83 11.40
CA ARG A 83 13.55 4.96 10.47
C ARG A 83 13.61 4.53 9.01
N GLY A 84 14.49 3.57 8.69
CA GLY A 84 14.56 3.07 7.33
C GLY A 84 13.36 2.18 6.96
N ASP A 85 12.72 1.54 7.94
CA ASP A 85 11.50 0.77 7.71
C ASP A 85 10.31 1.71 7.42
N PHE A 86 10.21 2.85 8.11
CA PHE A 86 9.25 3.91 7.76
C PHE A 86 9.47 4.44 6.35
N GLN A 87 10.71 4.80 6.02
CA GLN A 87 11.04 5.31 4.68
C GLN A 87 10.69 4.29 3.58
N THR A 88 10.82 2.99 3.89
CA THR A 88 10.40 1.90 2.99
C THR A 88 8.88 1.91 2.80
N LEU A 89 8.11 2.01 3.89
CA LEU A 89 6.64 2.07 3.83
C LEU A 89 6.16 3.32 3.09
N ASP A 90 6.73 4.49 3.37
CA ASP A 90 6.40 5.75 2.68
C ASP A 90 6.65 5.61 1.16
N THR A 91 7.78 5.00 0.77
CA THR A 91 8.08 4.74 -0.64
C THR A 91 7.05 3.82 -1.29
N ILE A 92 6.57 2.79 -0.58
CA ILE A 92 5.55 1.87 -1.09
C ILE A 92 4.23 2.60 -1.28
N GLU A 93 3.83 3.46 -0.33
CA GLU A 93 2.61 4.27 -0.44
C GLU A 93 2.69 5.22 -1.65
N GLU A 94 3.80 5.95 -1.82
CA GLU A 94 4.04 6.81 -2.99
C GLU A 94 3.98 6.02 -4.31
N GLN A 95 4.57 4.81 -4.35
CA GLN A 95 4.52 3.94 -5.52
C GLN A 95 3.11 3.45 -5.85
N LEU A 96 2.27 3.19 -4.84
CA LEU A 96 0.88 2.79 -5.04
C LEU A 96 0.02 3.93 -5.59
N ASP A 97 0.28 5.16 -5.17
CA ASP A 97 -0.41 6.34 -5.73
C ASP A 97 0.01 6.62 -7.18
N ALA A 98 1.30 6.47 -7.48
CA ALA A 98 1.82 6.57 -8.84
C ALA A 98 1.23 5.48 -9.75
N TYR A 99 1.22 4.22 -9.27
CA TYR A 99 0.59 3.09 -9.97
C TYR A 99 -0.87 3.38 -10.31
N GLN A 100 -1.68 3.80 -9.34
CA GLN A 100 -3.09 4.14 -9.59
C GLN A 100 -3.27 5.24 -10.65
N THR A 101 -2.42 6.26 -10.62
CA THR A 101 -2.45 7.37 -11.59
C THR A 101 -2.10 6.87 -13.00
N ASP A 102 -1.03 6.08 -13.12
CA ASP A 102 -0.60 5.49 -14.38
C ASP A 102 -1.65 4.55 -14.95
N MET A 103 -2.27 3.71 -14.11
CA MET A 103 -3.34 2.80 -14.52
C MET A 103 -4.55 3.55 -15.09
N ARG A 104 -5.00 4.63 -14.45
CA ARG A 104 -6.12 5.45 -14.94
C ARG A 104 -5.80 6.12 -16.27
N ARG A 105 -4.58 6.64 -16.42
CA ARG A 105 -4.11 7.23 -17.67
C ARG A 105 -4.10 6.18 -18.78
N ASP A 106 -3.50 5.04 -18.53
CA ASP A 106 -3.31 4.00 -19.53
C ASP A 106 -4.68 3.39 -19.94
N PHE A 107 -5.58 3.16 -18.97
CA PHE A 107 -6.96 2.74 -19.23
C PHE A 107 -7.70 3.69 -20.19
N SER A 108 -7.45 4.99 -20.11
CA SER A 108 -8.06 5.96 -21.02
C SER A 108 -7.70 5.70 -22.49
N TYR A 109 -6.48 5.21 -22.78
CA TYR A 109 -6.07 4.83 -24.13
C TYR A 109 -6.77 3.55 -24.59
N HIS A 110 -6.91 2.55 -23.72
CA HIS A 110 -7.65 1.32 -24.03
C HIS A 110 -9.12 1.63 -24.35
N ARG A 111 -9.75 2.49 -23.54
CA ARG A 111 -11.11 2.99 -23.78
C ARG A 111 -11.24 3.66 -25.14
N SER A 112 -10.28 4.51 -25.51
CA SER A 112 -10.30 5.16 -26.83
C SER A 112 -10.20 4.18 -28.00
N ARG A 113 -9.53 3.02 -27.84
CA ARG A 113 -9.51 2.00 -28.90
C ARG A 113 -10.88 1.36 -29.11
N VAL A 114 -11.60 1.07 -28.03
CA VAL A 114 -13.00 0.62 -28.09
C VAL A 114 -13.91 1.67 -28.73
N ASP A 115 -13.77 2.94 -28.35
CA ASP A 115 -14.52 4.05 -28.95
C ASP A 115 -14.27 4.16 -30.47
N ASN A 116 -13.03 3.95 -30.93
CA ASN A 116 -12.68 3.98 -32.35
C ASN A 116 -13.34 2.84 -33.15
N VAL A 117 -13.48 1.65 -32.57
CA VAL A 117 -14.19 0.53 -33.20
C VAL A 117 -15.66 0.88 -33.44
N LEU A 118 -16.31 1.50 -32.45
CA LEU A 118 -17.70 1.96 -32.56
C LEU A 118 -17.87 3.13 -33.54
N TYR A 119 -16.88 4.01 -33.63
CA TYR A 119 -16.85 5.06 -34.66
C TYR A 119 -16.78 4.45 -36.06
N GLY A 120 -15.90 3.48 -36.28
CA GLY A 120 -15.80 2.76 -37.55
C GLY A 120 -17.08 2.01 -37.91
N MET A 121 -17.79 1.46 -36.91
CA MET A 121 -19.11 0.89 -37.11
C MET A 121 -20.13 1.91 -37.62
N ALA A 122 -20.14 3.13 -37.06
CA ALA A 122 -21.05 4.19 -37.49
C ALA A 122 -20.80 4.58 -38.95
N GLU A 123 -19.54 4.69 -39.36
CA GLU A 123 -19.15 4.99 -40.74
C GLU A 123 -19.54 3.88 -41.72
N ARG A 124 -19.33 2.61 -41.34
CA ARG A 124 -19.78 1.43 -42.12
C ARG A 124 -21.30 1.43 -42.27
N GLY A 125 -22.04 1.73 -41.20
CA GLY A 125 -23.49 1.80 -41.25
C GLY A 125 -24.01 2.94 -42.12
N ASP A 126 -23.38 4.12 -42.06
CA ASP A 126 -23.70 5.23 -42.95
C ASP A 126 -23.49 4.86 -44.42
N SER A 127 -22.37 4.19 -44.73
CA SER A 127 -22.05 3.72 -46.08
C SER A 127 -23.04 2.66 -46.56
N PHE A 128 -23.38 1.69 -45.71
CA PHE A 128 -24.37 0.66 -46.00
C PHE A 128 -25.73 1.26 -46.39
N PHE A 129 -26.23 2.24 -45.64
CA PHE A 129 -27.50 2.89 -45.96
C PHE A 129 -27.43 3.77 -47.21
N ASP A 130 -26.28 4.36 -47.54
CA ASP A 130 -26.09 5.09 -48.81
C ASP A 130 -26.07 4.19 -50.04
N GLU A 131 -25.61 2.95 -49.90
CA GLU A 131 -25.55 1.97 -50.99
C GLU A 131 -26.86 1.19 -51.14
N THR A 132 -27.48 0.82 -50.02
CA THR A 132 -28.68 0.00 -49.97
C THR A 132 -29.94 0.81 -50.26
N MET A 133 -30.08 2.01 -49.69
CA MET A 133 -31.26 2.87 -49.89
C MET A 133 -31.09 3.80 -51.10
N ARG A 134 -30.76 3.23 -52.26
CA ARG A 134 -30.71 3.94 -53.55
C ARG A 134 -32.02 3.79 -54.30
N ILE A 135 -32.43 4.84 -55.02
CA ILE A 135 -33.65 4.86 -55.84
C ILE A 135 -33.63 3.72 -56.88
N SER A 136 -32.44 3.34 -57.36
CA SER A 136 -32.26 2.22 -58.32
C SER A 136 -32.45 0.82 -57.72
N ARG A 137 -32.47 0.66 -56.39
CA ARG A 137 -32.55 -0.63 -55.68
C ARG A 137 -33.82 -0.78 -54.82
N ILE A 138 -34.88 -0.01 -55.10
CA ILE A 138 -36.12 -0.03 -54.30
C ILE A 138 -36.76 -1.42 -54.19
N PHE A 139 -36.61 -2.29 -55.19
CA PHE A 139 -37.15 -3.66 -55.16
C PHE A 139 -36.39 -4.60 -54.20
N ASP A 140 -35.10 -4.35 -53.93
CA ASP A 140 -34.31 -5.14 -52.98
C ASP A 140 -34.72 -4.86 -51.52
N LEU A 141 -35.26 -3.66 -51.25
CA LEU A 141 -35.74 -3.24 -49.92
C LEU A 141 -37.02 -3.98 -49.48
N VAL A 142 -37.72 -4.64 -50.40
CA VAL A 142 -38.92 -5.44 -50.09
C VAL A 142 -38.56 -6.68 -49.27
N ASN A 143 -37.33 -7.19 -49.40
CA ASN A 143 -36.84 -8.31 -48.60
C ASN A 143 -36.05 -7.81 -47.39
N SER A 144 -36.78 -7.42 -46.34
CA SER A 144 -36.22 -6.92 -45.08
C SER A 144 -35.26 -7.90 -44.40
N GLU A 145 -35.48 -9.20 -44.56
CA GLU A 145 -34.62 -10.24 -44.00
C GLU A 145 -33.25 -10.29 -44.68
N LYS A 146 -33.22 -10.17 -46.01
CA LYS A 146 -31.98 -10.09 -46.79
C LYS A 146 -31.17 -8.84 -46.44
N VAL A 147 -31.83 -7.69 -46.30
CA VAL A 147 -31.15 -6.44 -45.92
C VAL A 147 -30.62 -6.50 -44.47
N ARG A 148 -31.39 -7.08 -43.55
CA ARG A 148 -30.95 -7.33 -42.17
C ARG A 148 -29.71 -8.23 -42.12
N ALA A 149 -29.71 -9.33 -42.86
CA ALA A 149 -28.57 -10.25 -42.92
C ALA A 149 -27.33 -9.63 -43.58
N ALA A 150 -27.51 -8.70 -44.52
CA ALA A 150 -26.41 -7.93 -45.11
C ALA A 150 -25.84 -6.92 -44.11
N PHE A 151 -26.70 -6.16 -43.42
CA PHE A 151 -26.28 -5.21 -42.39
C PHE A 151 -25.52 -5.89 -41.24
N ASP A 152 -26.03 -7.03 -40.76
CA ASP A 152 -25.38 -7.79 -39.69
C ASP A 152 -23.95 -8.21 -40.10
N ARG A 153 -23.81 -8.69 -41.34
CA ARG A 153 -22.53 -9.14 -41.89
C ARG A 153 -21.54 -8.01 -42.16
N GLU A 154 -22.02 -6.91 -42.75
CA GLU A 154 -21.16 -5.82 -43.25
C GLU A 154 -20.87 -4.75 -42.19
N VAL A 155 -21.74 -4.60 -41.19
CA VAL A 155 -21.64 -3.52 -40.19
C VAL A 155 -21.38 -4.07 -38.79
N VAL A 156 -22.07 -5.14 -38.37
CA VAL A 156 -22.07 -5.61 -36.97
C VAL A 156 -20.99 -6.67 -36.70
N ALA A 157 -20.84 -7.65 -37.59
CA ALA A 157 -20.04 -8.85 -37.35
C ALA A 157 -18.54 -8.60 -37.13
N ASP A 158 -17.96 -7.61 -37.81
CA ASP A 158 -16.57 -7.20 -37.58
C ASP A 158 -16.45 -6.38 -36.28
N THR A 159 -17.40 -5.49 -36.02
CA THR A 159 -17.43 -4.65 -34.80
C THR A 159 -17.45 -5.49 -33.52
N SER A 160 -18.30 -6.53 -33.45
CA SER A 160 -18.37 -7.39 -32.26
C SER A 160 -17.03 -8.03 -31.94
N ARG A 161 -16.37 -8.59 -32.97
CA ARG A 161 -15.07 -9.26 -32.83
C ARG A 161 -13.94 -8.28 -32.48
N GLU A 162 -13.98 -7.07 -33.03
CA GLU A 162 -13.01 -6.02 -32.69
C GLU A 162 -13.18 -5.53 -31.25
N ILE A 163 -14.41 -5.31 -30.78
CA ILE A 163 -14.68 -4.96 -29.38
C ILE A 163 -14.19 -6.06 -28.44
N GLU A 164 -14.53 -7.32 -28.72
CA GLU A 164 -14.07 -8.47 -27.92
C GLU A 164 -12.54 -8.52 -27.82
N ARG A 165 -11.84 -8.26 -28.93
CA ARG A 165 -10.37 -8.20 -28.95
C ARG A 165 -9.84 -7.06 -28.09
N GLU A 166 -10.35 -5.84 -28.26
CA GLU A 166 -9.88 -4.67 -27.49
C GLU A 166 -10.16 -4.82 -25.99
N VAL A 167 -11.28 -5.46 -25.63
CA VAL A 167 -11.61 -5.78 -24.24
C VAL A 167 -10.68 -6.87 -23.69
N SER A 168 -10.36 -7.91 -24.47
CA SER A 168 -9.38 -8.93 -24.09
C SER A 168 -8.00 -8.32 -23.86
N ASP A 169 -7.54 -7.46 -24.78
CA ASP A 169 -6.25 -6.78 -24.67
C ASP A 169 -6.19 -5.85 -23.44
N LEU A 170 -7.32 -5.22 -23.08
CA LEU A 170 -7.45 -4.45 -21.84
C LEU A 170 -7.34 -5.33 -20.59
N ILE A 171 -8.01 -6.49 -20.59
CA ILE A 171 -8.00 -7.45 -19.49
C ILE A 171 -6.58 -7.98 -19.28
N ASP A 172 -5.94 -8.44 -20.36
CA ASP A 172 -4.58 -8.99 -20.33
C ASP A 172 -3.59 -7.93 -19.80
N TRP A 173 -3.71 -6.69 -20.29
CA TRP A 173 -2.91 -5.56 -19.79
C TRP A 173 -3.12 -5.29 -18.29
N LEU A 174 -4.38 -5.29 -17.83
CA LEU A 174 -4.71 -5.04 -16.42
C LEU A 174 -4.10 -6.11 -15.51
N VAL A 175 -4.28 -7.38 -15.88
CA VAL A 175 -3.73 -8.54 -15.16
C VAL A 175 -2.21 -8.51 -15.14
N ASP A 176 -1.57 -8.17 -16.28
CA ASP A 176 -0.11 -8.04 -16.34
C ASP A 176 0.42 -6.91 -15.45
N LYS A 177 -0.27 -5.77 -15.42
CA LYS A 177 0.11 -4.62 -14.57
C LYS A 177 -0.05 -4.92 -13.09
N ASP A 178 -1.18 -5.51 -12.69
CA ASP A 178 -1.40 -5.96 -11.32
C ASP A 178 -0.29 -6.90 -10.87
N TYR A 179 0.01 -7.92 -11.68
CA TYR A 179 1.07 -8.88 -11.39
C TYR A 179 2.46 -8.23 -11.28
N GLN A 180 2.81 -7.33 -12.21
CA GLN A 180 4.10 -6.63 -12.18
C GLN A 180 4.24 -5.76 -10.92
N GLN A 181 3.19 -5.04 -10.54
CA GLN A 181 3.18 -4.20 -9.34
C GLN A 181 3.38 -5.04 -8.08
N TRP A 182 2.67 -6.16 -7.98
CA TRP A 182 2.85 -7.11 -6.88
C TRP A 182 4.28 -7.61 -6.77
N ARG A 183 4.89 -8.00 -7.89
CA ARG A 183 6.29 -8.47 -7.90
C ARG A 183 7.26 -7.36 -7.46
N ALA A 184 7.08 -6.13 -7.95
CA ALA A 184 7.96 -5.02 -7.62
C ALA A 184 7.97 -4.69 -6.12
N ILE A 185 6.79 -4.64 -5.48
CA ILE A 185 6.66 -4.43 -4.04
C ILE A 185 7.32 -5.56 -3.26
N MET A 186 7.18 -6.80 -3.75
CA MET A 186 7.78 -7.96 -3.12
C MET A 186 9.30 -7.97 -3.18
N ASP A 187 9.86 -7.67 -4.34
CA ASP A 187 11.30 -7.57 -4.50
C ASP A 187 11.87 -6.46 -3.60
N TYR A 188 11.15 -5.34 -3.48
CA TYR A 188 11.53 -4.23 -2.60
C TYR A 188 11.51 -4.61 -1.11
N LEU A 189 10.45 -5.27 -0.63
CA LEU A 189 10.35 -5.74 0.75
C LEU A 189 11.37 -6.84 1.08
N ASN A 190 11.62 -7.76 0.16
CA ASN A 190 12.62 -8.83 0.33
C ASN A 190 14.05 -8.27 0.37
N ALA A 191 14.37 -7.30 -0.49
CA ALA A 191 15.65 -6.60 -0.44
C ALA A 191 15.84 -5.90 0.93
N ARG A 192 14.79 -5.29 1.48
CA ARG A 192 14.83 -4.65 2.80
C ARG A 192 15.04 -5.65 3.95
N ALA A 193 14.44 -6.83 3.86
CA ALA A 193 14.58 -7.88 4.86
C ALA A 193 16.02 -8.43 4.93
N THR A 194 16.68 -8.57 3.79
CA THR A 194 18.04 -9.14 3.69
C THR A 194 19.13 -8.14 4.09
N GLN A 195 18.98 -6.85 3.78
CA GLN A 195 20.00 -5.82 4.04
C GLN A 195 20.38 -5.66 5.53
N HIS A 196 19.49 -6.01 6.46
CA HIS A 196 19.74 -5.90 7.91
C HIS A 196 20.00 -7.25 8.60
N ALA A 197 20.03 -8.36 7.87
CA ALA A 197 20.39 -9.67 8.42
C ALA A 197 21.89 -9.79 8.75
N ASP A 198 22.75 -9.11 7.99
CA ASP A 198 24.22 -9.21 8.11
C ASP A 198 24.86 -8.34 9.21
N ARG A 199 24.10 -7.45 9.87
CA ARG A 199 24.60 -6.68 11.02
C ARG A 199 24.56 -7.44 12.36
N ILE A 200 24.21 -8.73 12.32
CA ILE A 200 23.92 -9.57 13.50
C ILE A 200 25.15 -10.39 13.91
N VAL A 201 26.28 -9.72 14.16
CA VAL A 201 27.43 -10.36 14.80
C VAL A 201 27.81 -9.57 16.04
N GLY A 202 27.32 -10.00 17.21
CA GLY A 202 27.93 -9.64 18.50
C GLY A 202 27.04 -9.06 19.61
N GLN A 203 25.72 -8.88 19.43
CA GLN A 203 24.83 -8.47 20.52
C GLN A 203 23.68 -9.46 20.69
N VAL A 204 23.47 -9.92 21.93
CA VAL A 204 22.41 -10.85 22.35
C VAL A 204 21.12 -10.53 21.60
N GLY A 205 20.73 -11.42 20.69
CA GLY A 205 19.64 -11.23 19.72
C GLY A 205 18.37 -10.77 20.43
N SER A 206 18.07 -9.49 20.29
CA SER A 206 16.93 -8.90 20.98
C SER A 206 15.63 -9.42 20.34
N GLN A 207 14.64 -9.73 21.17
CA GLN A 207 13.29 -10.15 20.74
C GLN A 207 12.71 -9.26 19.63
N PHE A 208 13.10 -7.99 19.57
CA PHE A 208 12.78 -7.03 18.51
C PHE A 208 13.23 -7.51 17.11
N GLU A 209 14.50 -7.90 16.94
CA GLU A 209 15.03 -8.34 15.63
C GLU A 209 14.38 -9.64 15.17
N PHE A 210 14.18 -10.58 16.10
CA PHE A 210 13.50 -11.84 15.81
C PHE A 210 12.05 -11.61 15.39
N ASN A 211 11.30 -10.76 16.10
CA ASN A 211 9.92 -10.41 15.76
C ASN A 211 9.86 -9.71 14.38
N ARG A 212 10.76 -8.77 14.11
CA ARG A 212 10.87 -8.07 12.83
C ARG A 212 11.13 -9.04 11.68
N GLN A 213 12.11 -9.93 11.82
CA GLN A 213 12.44 -10.94 10.80
C GLN A 213 11.28 -11.90 10.54
N ASN A 214 10.61 -12.38 11.60
CA ASN A 214 9.45 -13.26 11.44
C ASN A 214 8.29 -12.58 10.73
N LEU A 215 8.05 -11.29 11.04
CA LEU A 215 7.01 -10.50 10.38
C LEU A 215 7.34 -10.28 8.90
N LEU A 216 8.57 -9.85 8.60
CA LEU A 216 9.03 -9.70 7.22
C LEU A 216 8.96 -11.03 6.45
N ALA A 217 9.36 -12.13 7.08
CA ALA A 217 9.25 -13.46 6.48
C ALA A 217 7.79 -13.91 6.32
N SER A 218 6.87 -13.52 7.22
CA SER A 218 5.44 -13.81 7.07
C SER A 218 4.79 -13.01 5.95
N VAL A 219 5.11 -11.71 5.81
CA VAL A 219 4.67 -10.89 4.69
C VAL A 219 5.26 -11.44 3.39
N GLY A 220 6.56 -11.79 3.41
CA GLY A 220 7.24 -12.46 2.32
C GLY A 220 6.54 -13.76 1.89
N ARG A 221 6.13 -14.61 2.85
CA ARG A 221 5.40 -15.85 2.55
C ARG A 221 3.99 -15.62 2.04
N GLU A 222 3.21 -14.72 2.65
CA GLU A 222 1.85 -14.49 2.18
C GLU A 222 1.80 -13.82 0.82
N ALA A 223 2.71 -12.91 0.57
CA ALA A 223 2.76 -12.29 -0.75
C ALA A 223 3.48 -13.17 -1.78
N HIS A 224 4.40 -14.07 -1.38
CA HIS A 224 4.85 -15.16 -2.27
C HIS A 224 3.70 -16.10 -2.61
N LYS A 225 2.84 -16.43 -1.65
CA LYS A 225 1.64 -17.24 -1.87
C LYS A 225 0.74 -16.56 -2.90
N VAL A 226 0.39 -15.29 -2.71
CA VAL A 226 -0.42 -14.51 -3.67
C VAL A 226 0.20 -14.55 -5.08
N VAL A 227 1.49 -14.25 -5.23
CA VAL A 227 2.18 -14.27 -6.54
C VAL A 227 2.28 -15.68 -7.13
N SER A 228 2.47 -16.71 -6.31
CA SER A 228 2.61 -18.11 -6.74
C SER A 228 1.28 -18.76 -7.12
N THR A 229 0.18 -18.30 -6.51
CA THR A 229 -1.19 -18.73 -6.84
C THR A 229 -1.82 -17.87 -7.94
N TYR A 230 -1.17 -16.77 -8.32
CA TYR A 230 -1.66 -15.89 -9.37
C TYR A 230 -1.42 -16.52 -10.74
N ASP A 231 -2.49 -17.09 -11.29
CA ASP A 231 -2.54 -17.57 -12.66
C ASP A 231 -3.15 -16.49 -13.55
N ARG A 232 -2.32 -15.91 -14.42
CA ARG A 232 -2.74 -14.82 -15.31
C ARG A 232 -3.85 -15.25 -16.27
N GLU A 233 -3.82 -16.50 -16.74
CA GLU A 233 -4.84 -17.01 -17.67
C GLU A 233 -6.17 -17.18 -16.93
N ALA A 234 -6.13 -17.71 -15.71
CA ALA A 234 -7.32 -17.87 -14.89
C ALA A 234 -7.95 -16.52 -14.49
N GLU A 235 -7.12 -15.53 -14.12
CA GLU A 235 -7.61 -14.20 -13.73
C GLU A 235 -8.18 -13.44 -14.94
N SER A 236 -7.53 -13.53 -16.10
CA SER A 236 -8.03 -12.93 -17.35
C SER A 236 -9.37 -13.54 -17.76
N LEU A 237 -9.51 -14.87 -17.66
CA LEU A 237 -10.79 -15.56 -17.93
C LEU A 237 -11.89 -15.12 -16.95
N LYS A 238 -11.58 -15.03 -15.66
CA LYS A 238 -12.53 -14.56 -14.64
C LYS A 238 -12.98 -13.13 -14.93
N LEU A 239 -12.05 -12.23 -15.21
CA LEU A 239 -12.37 -10.84 -15.50
C LEU A 239 -13.18 -10.71 -16.80
N ALA A 240 -12.87 -11.50 -17.82
CA ALA A 240 -13.68 -11.56 -19.05
C ALA A 240 -15.12 -11.97 -18.77
N GLN A 241 -15.33 -12.98 -17.92
CA GLN A 241 -16.67 -13.41 -17.50
C GLN A 241 -17.41 -12.32 -16.72
N ASP A 242 -16.72 -11.59 -15.84
CA ASP A 242 -17.34 -10.54 -15.02
C ASP A 242 -17.70 -9.30 -15.85
N VAL A 243 -16.86 -8.93 -16.83
CA VAL A 243 -17.19 -7.90 -17.84
C VAL A 243 -18.39 -8.35 -18.67
N GLN A 244 -18.40 -9.59 -19.18
CA GLN A 244 -19.51 -10.13 -19.97
C GLN A 244 -20.83 -10.12 -19.18
N ARG A 245 -20.81 -10.56 -17.91
CA ARG A 245 -21.97 -10.53 -17.02
C ARG A 245 -22.47 -9.12 -16.77
N SER A 246 -21.57 -8.16 -16.57
CA SER A 246 -21.91 -6.76 -16.33
C SER A 246 -22.59 -6.14 -17.56
N ILE A 247 -22.11 -6.47 -18.77
CA ILE A 247 -22.75 -6.05 -20.03
C ILE A 247 -24.17 -6.63 -20.12
N LEU A 248 -24.35 -7.92 -19.81
CA LEU A 248 -25.68 -8.57 -19.80
C LEU A 248 -26.64 -7.95 -18.79
N GLN A 249 -26.16 -7.60 -17.60
CA GLN A 249 -26.95 -6.95 -16.56
C GLN A 249 -27.39 -5.55 -16.97
N THR A 250 -26.49 -4.74 -17.53
CA THR A 250 -26.83 -3.39 -18.02
C THR A 250 -27.82 -3.45 -19.19
N ALA A 251 -27.69 -4.44 -20.09
CA ALA A 251 -28.64 -4.65 -21.19
C ALA A 251 -30.08 -4.95 -20.73
N ALA A 252 -30.26 -5.47 -19.50
CA ALA A 252 -31.59 -5.75 -18.95
C ALA A 252 -32.30 -4.51 -18.37
N VAL A 253 -31.57 -3.45 -18.01
CA VAL A 253 -32.10 -2.27 -17.30
C VAL A 253 -32.62 -1.19 -18.26
N GLU A 254 -32.11 -1.11 -19.49
CA GLU A 254 -32.37 0.00 -20.42
C GLU A 254 -33.09 -0.39 -21.73
N VAL A 255 -34.10 -1.28 -21.65
CA VAL A 255 -34.97 -1.73 -22.78
C VAL A 255 -34.43 -2.96 -23.52
N GLY A 256 -34.88 -4.14 -23.07
CA GLY A 256 -34.53 -5.44 -23.66
C GLY A 256 -35.15 -5.78 -25.02
N ALA A 257 -34.91 -5.04 -26.11
CA ALA A 257 -35.38 -5.52 -27.43
C ALA A 257 -34.71 -5.02 -28.72
N LEU A 258 -33.78 -4.07 -28.72
CA LEU A 258 -33.31 -3.48 -29.98
C LEU A 258 -31.79 -3.64 -30.17
N GLY A 259 -31.37 -4.87 -30.45
CA GLY A 259 -30.10 -5.07 -31.15
C GLY A 259 -30.09 -4.26 -32.45
N LEU A 260 -28.93 -3.81 -32.90
CA LEU A 260 -28.78 -2.92 -34.07
C LEU A 260 -29.53 -3.43 -35.33
N GLY A 261 -29.77 -4.74 -35.44
CA GLY A 261 -30.60 -5.35 -36.50
C GLY A 261 -32.11 -5.06 -36.45
N ALA A 262 -32.66 -4.49 -35.37
CA ALA A 262 -34.08 -4.15 -35.25
C ALA A 262 -34.45 -2.82 -35.92
N ILE A 263 -33.48 -1.91 -36.09
CA ILE A 263 -33.64 -0.62 -36.81
C ILE A 263 -34.16 -0.87 -38.23
N LEU A 264 -33.65 -1.92 -38.88
CA LEU A 264 -34.05 -2.31 -40.23
C LEU A 264 -35.51 -2.79 -40.32
N VAL A 265 -36.02 -3.46 -39.29
CA VAL A 265 -37.37 -4.03 -39.29
C VAL A 265 -38.42 -2.94 -39.04
N ALA A 266 -38.18 -2.04 -38.09
CA ALA A 266 -39.12 -0.97 -37.74
C ALA A 266 -39.35 0.03 -38.91
N VAL A 267 -38.30 0.29 -39.69
CA VAL A 267 -38.36 1.24 -40.82
C VAL A 267 -38.95 0.61 -42.09
N LEU A 268 -38.79 -0.70 -42.29
CA LEU A 268 -39.37 -1.41 -43.44
C LEU A 268 -40.85 -1.79 -43.22
N GLN A 269 -41.24 -2.13 -41.98
CA GLN A 269 -42.63 -2.54 -41.66
C GLN A 269 -43.61 -1.36 -41.58
N THR A 270 -43.14 -0.12 -41.45
CA THR A 270 -44.01 1.07 -41.37
C THR A 270 -44.61 1.50 -42.71
N THR A 271 -44.47 0.71 -43.79
CA THR A 271 -45.13 1.00 -45.07
C THR A 271 -45.76 -0.21 -45.74
N MET A 272 -47.02 -0.48 -45.39
CA MET A 272 -48.10 -0.74 -46.37
C MET A 272 -49.48 -0.22 -45.88
N LEU A 273 -49.57 0.54 -44.78
CA LEU A 273 -50.87 0.83 -44.15
C LEU A 273 -51.60 2.09 -44.65
N ASP A 274 -50.95 3.00 -45.39
CA ASP A 274 -51.60 4.23 -45.88
C ASP A 274 -51.72 4.34 -47.42
N VAL A 275 -51.66 3.21 -48.15
CA VAL A 275 -51.96 3.19 -49.59
C VAL A 275 -53.02 2.13 -49.92
N THR A 276 -54.17 2.28 -49.28
CA THR A 276 -55.44 1.74 -49.79
C THR A 276 -56.08 2.81 -50.69
N GLY A 277 -55.59 2.94 -51.93
CA GLY A 277 -56.10 3.96 -52.86
C GLY A 277 -55.86 3.58 -54.33
N VAL A 278 -56.90 3.02 -54.95
CA VAL A 278 -56.94 2.36 -56.27
C VAL A 278 -56.68 3.29 -57.48
N LEU A 279 -56.12 4.50 -57.36
CA LEU A 279 -55.98 5.44 -58.51
C LEU A 279 -54.66 6.24 -58.56
N GLY A 280 -53.55 5.71 -58.03
CA GLY A 280 -52.30 6.47 -57.84
C GLY A 280 -51.14 6.20 -58.81
N ALA A 281 -51.31 5.51 -59.93
CA ALA A 281 -50.17 5.05 -60.74
C ALA A 281 -49.32 6.17 -61.40
N SER A 282 -49.80 7.42 -61.46
CA SER A 282 -49.11 8.54 -62.13
C SER A 282 -48.44 9.56 -61.20
N ALA A 283 -48.65 9.50 -59.87
CA ALA A 283 -48.06 10.44 -58.89
C ALA A 283 -46.88 9.85 -58.07
N VAL A 284 -46.52 8.58 -58.31
CA VAL A 284 -45.55 7.82 -57.50
C VAL A 284 -44.10 8.23 -57.77
N ALA A 285 -43.77 8.75 -58.95
CA ALA A 285 -42.39 9.10 -59.31
C ALA A 285 -41.88 10.36 -58.59
N ALA A 286 -42.69 11.41 -58.48
CA ALA A 286 -42.27 12.69 -57.89
C ALA A 286 -42.23 12.68 -56.35
N MET A 287 -43.18 11.98 -55.70
CA MET A 287 -43.17 11.84 -54.23
C MET A 287 -42.18 10.76 -53.74
N GLY A 288 -41.95 9.68 -54.52
CA GLY A 288 -40.96 8.65 -54.20
C GLY A 288 -39.51 9.18 -54.16
N LEU A 289 -39.21 10.22 -54.95
CA LEU A 289 -37.91 10.90 -54.97
C LEU A 289 -37.59 11.68 -53.69
N TYR A 290 -38.59 12.17 -52.96
CA TYR A 290 -38.39 12.98 -51.75
C TYR A 290 -38.48 12.17 -50.44
N VAL A 291 -39.27 11.10 -50.44
CA VAL A 291 -39.46 10.25 -49.23
C VAL A 291 -38.21 9.42 -48.92
N LEU A 292 -37.52 8.90 -49.94
CA LEU A 292 -36.32 8.06 -49.76
C LEU A 292 -35.14 8.80 -49.09
N PRO A 293 -34.71 10.02 -49.51
CA PRO A 293 -33.59 10.72 -48.88
C PRO A 293 -33.90 11.11 -47.43
N TYR A 294 -35.12 11.53 -47.12
CA TYR A 294 -35.54 11.84 -45.74
C TYR A 294 -35.50 10.59 -44.85
N ARG A 295 -36.02 9.45 -45.33
CA ARG A 295 -35.99 8.18 -44.59
C ARG A 295 -34.57 7.67 -44.37
N ARG A 296 -33.70 7.74 -45.38
CA ARG A 296 -32.29 7.39 -45.24
C ARG A 296 -31.62 8.24 -44.15
N GLY A 297 -31.87 9.55 -44.14
CA GLY A 297 -31.39 10.44 -43.08
C GLY A 297 -31.88 10.04 -41.69
N LYS A 298 -33.16 9.68 -41.54
CA LYS A 298 -33.74 9.23 -40.27
C LYS A 298 -33.09 7.93 -39.77
N VAL A 299 -32.92 6.93 -40.65
CA VAL A 299 -32.29 5.65 -40.30
C VAL A 299 -30.85 5.83 -39.84
N LYS A 300 -30.09 6.67 -40.54
CA LYS A 300 -28.70 7.01 -40.16
C LYS A 300 -28.65 7.70 -38.80
N ALA A 301 -29.55 8.65 -38.54
CA ALA A 301 -29.64 9.32 -37.25
C ALA A 301 -29.95 8.34 -36.11
N GLU A 302 -30.92 7.43 -36.32
CA GLU A 302 -31.29 6.40 -35.35
C GLU A 302 -30.14 5.41 -35.10
N LEU A 303 -29.41 5.00 -36.14
CA LEU A 303 -28.22 4.18 -35.98
C LEU A 303 -27.15 4.88 -35.14
N ARG A 304 -26.84 6.14 -35.44
CA ARG A 304 -25.84 6.94 -34.69
C ARG A 304 -26.24 7.10 -33.23
N GLU A 305 -27.53 7.31 -32.95
CA GLU A 305 -28.06 7.37 -31.59
C GLU A 305 -27.85 6.03 -30.86
N LYS A 306 -28.18 4.90 -31.48
CA LYS A 306 -27.98 3.57 -30.88
C LYS A 306 -26.50 3.23 -30.66
N ILE A 307 -25.62 3.60 -31.58
CA ILE A 307 -24.17 3.42 -31.41
C ILE A 307 -23.65 4.30 -30.26
N THR A 308 -24.18 5.51 -30.11
CA THR A 308 -23.83 6.40 -28.98
C THR A 308 -24.26 5.79 -27.65
N ILE A 309 -25.49 5.27 -27.56
CA ILE A 309 -25.98 4.56 -26.37
C ILE A 309 -25.08 3.35 -26.07
N LEU A 310 -24.77 2.52 -27.07
CA LEU A 310 -23.89 1.37 -26.91
C LEU A 310 -22.50 1.77 -26.40
N ARG A 311 -21.93 2.83 -26.96
CA ARG A 311 -20.64 3.38 -26.54
C ARG A 311 -20.68 3.81 -25.07
N ASP A 312 -21.70 4.57 -24.70
CA ASP A 312 -21.82 5.10 -23.35
C ASP A 312 -22.04 3.97 -22.32
N GLN A 313 -22.83 2.95 -22.66
CA GLN A 313 -23.04 1.75 -21.84
C GLN A 313 -21.74 0.93 -21.68
N LEU A 314 -21.04 0.67 -22.79
CA LEU A 314 -19.79 -0.09 -22.76
C LEU A 314 -18.72 0.65 -21.96
N ASN A 315 -18.60 1.97 -22.15
CA ASN A 315 -17.69 2.80 -21.37
C ASN A 315 -18.04 2.81 -19.88
N ALA A 316 -19.32 2.89 -19.52
CA ALA A 316 -19.75 2.82 -18.12
C ALA A 316 -19.38 1.49 -17.47
N VAL A 317 -19.61 0.37 -18.17
CA VAL A 317 -19.27 -0.98 -17.66
C VAL A 317 -17.75 -1.16 -17.53
N LEU A 318 -16.99 -0.84 -18.59
CA LEU A 318 -15.54 -0.96 -18.56
C LEU A 318 -14.91 -0.08 -17.49
N ASN A 319 -15.36 1.17 -17.34
CA ASN A 319 -14.85 2.08 -16.32
C ASN A 319 -15.16 1.59 -14.91
N LYS A 320 -16.39 1.09 -14.68
CA LYS A 320 -16.79 0.55 -13.38
C LYS A 320 -15.94 -0.67 -13.02
N GLN A 321 -15.79 -1.63 -13.94
CA GLN A 321 -14.99 -2.83 -13.68
C GLN A 321 -13.53 -2.47 -13.45
N PHE A 322 -12.97 -1.58 -14.26
CA PHE A 322 -11.60 -1.12 -14.11
C PHE A 322 -11.33 -0.47 -12.74
N GLU A 323 -12.16 0.49 -12.31
CA GLU A 323 -11.98 1.13 -11.01
C GLU A 323 -12.14 0.16 -9.84
N GLN A 324 -13.05 -0.82 -9.98
CA GLN A 324 -13.22 -1.88 -8.99
C GLN A 324 -11.97 -2.76 -8.89
N GLU A 325 -11.46 -3.27 -10.01
CA GLU A 325 -10.26 -4.11 -10.03
C GLU A 325 -9.00 -3.35 -9.56
N LEU A 326 -8.88 -2.06 -9.92
CA LEU A 326 -7.79 -1.22 -9.44
C LEU A 326 -7.84 -1.03 -7.92
N SER A 327 -9.03 -0.74 -7.39
CA SER A 327 -9.24 -0.61 -5.94
C SER A 327 -8.93 -1.91 -5.22
N ASP A 328 -9.43 -3.04 -5.74
CA ASP A 328 -9.22 -4.36 -5.15
C ASP A 328 -7.73 -4.75 -5.19
N SER A 329 -7.03 -4.45 -6.28
CA SER A 329 -5.57 -4.64 -6.41
C SER A 329 -4.80 -3.90 -5.32
N VAL A 330 -5.04 -2.59 -5.16
CA VAL A 330 -4.36 -1.75 -4.16
C VAL A 330 -4.70 -2.21 -2.74
N GLN A 331 -5.97 -2.52 -2.48
CA GLN A 331 -6.40 -3.01 -1.17
C GLN A 331 -5.71 -4.32 -0.80
N ARG A 332 -5.64 -5.29 -1.71
CA ARG A 332 -4.95 -6.57 -1.45
C ARG A 332 -3.47 -6.34 -1.09
N ILE A 333 -2.80 -5.39 -1.75
CA ILE A 333 -1.41 -5.02 -1.43
C ILE A 333 -1.31 -4.45 -0.02
N GLN A 334 -2.16 -3.46 0.30
CA GLN A 334 -2.17 -2.82 1.62
C GLN A 334 -2.45 -3.84 2.74
N GLU A 335 -3.38 -4.77 2.52
CA GLU A 335 -3.71 -5.84 3.46
C GLU A 335 -2.52 -6.79 3.67
N ALA A 336 -1.79 -7.13 2.62
CA ALA A 336 -0.62 -8.01 2.73
C ALA A 336 0.52 -7.38 3.54
N ILE A 337 0.73 -6.05 3.44
CA ILE A 337 1.78 -5.34 4.18
C ILE A 337 1.32 -4.85 5.56
N ALA A 338 0.01 -4.80 5.83
CA ALA A 338 -0.56 -4.25 7.05
C ALA A 338 0.04 -4.80 8.37
N PRO A 339 0.35 -6.10 8.51
CA PRO A 339 0.97 -6.62 9.73
C PRO A 339 2.34 -5.97 10.02
N TYR A 340 3.12 -5.73 8.97
CA TYR A 340 4.43 -5.08 9.09
C TYR A 340 4.29 -3.59 9.37
N THR A 341 3.40 -2.89 8.67
CA THR A 341 3.07 -1.48 8.94
C THR A 341 2.63 -1.27 10.39
N ARG A 342 1.75 -2.13 10.90
CA ARG A 342 1.30 -2.06 12.31
C ARG A 342 2.45 -2.28 13.27
N PHE A 343 3.33 -3.24 13.02
CA PHE A 343 4.50 -3.50 13.86
C PHE A 343 5.44 -2.29 13.93
N VAL A 344 5.79 -1.72 12.77
CA VAL A 344 6.70 -0.56 12.68
C VAL A 344 6.12 0.63 13.46
N ARG A 345 4.81 0.89 13.35
CA ARG A 345 4.13 1.95 14.10
C ARG A 345 4.16 1.71 15.62
N VAL A 346 3.76 0.52 16.07
CA VAL A 346 3.70 0.20 17.51
C VAL A 346 5.09 0.23 18.14
N GLU A 347 6.11 -0.29 17.46
CA GLU A 347 7.46 -0.28 18.02
C GLU A 347 8.06 1.13 18.03
N ARG A 348 7.67 2.02 17.10
CA ARG A 348 8.04 3.43 17.17
C ARG A 348 7.50 4.10 18.43
N GLU A 349 6.19 4.03 18.65
CA GLU A 349 5.55 4.63 19.82
C GLU A 349 6.20 4.14 21.12
N LYS A 350 6.48 2.83 21.19
CA LYS A 350 7.18 2.22 22.32
C LYS A 350 8.61 2.72 22.48
N LEU A 351 9.38 2.86 21.41
CA LEU A 351 10.77 3.37 21.50
C LEU A 351 10.83 4.86 21.81
N GLU A 352 9.86 5.66 21.36
CA GLU A 352 9.72 7.07 21.75
C GLU A 352 9.44 7.18 23.25
N GLN A 353 8.48 6.40 23.77
CA GLN A 353 8.19 6.36 25.20
C GLN A 353 9.41 5.91 26.04
N LEU A 354 10.10 4.85 25.61
CA LEU A 354 11.29 4.36 26.32
C LEU A 354 12.44 5.38 26.29
N ASP A 355 12.59 6.15 25.22
CA ASP A 355 13.59 7.22 25.15
C ASP A 355 13.27 8.34 26.15
N GLU A 356 12.01 8.77 26.23
CA GLU A 356 11.55 9.76 27.20
C GLU A 356 11.78 9.31 28.66
N GLU A 357 11.40 8.07 28.99
CA GLU A 357 11.63 7.48 30.32
C GLU A 357 13.12 7.40 30.66
N LEU A 358 13.96 7.06 29.68
CA LEU A 358 15.40 6.96 29.86
C LEU A 358 16.05 8.33 30.08
N VAL A 359 15.61 9.36 29.35
CA VAL A 359 16.05 10.75 29.53
C VAL A 359 15.63 11.25 30.92
N ALA A 360 14.41 10.96 31.35
CA ALA A 360 13.95 11.30 32.71
C ALA A 360 14.83 10.63 33.78
N ALA A 361 15.12 9.33 33.65
CA ALA A 361 15.99 8.61 34.57
C ALA A 361 17.43 9.17 34.58
N GLN A 362 17.98 9.55 33.42
CA GLN A 362 19.30 10.18 33.33
C GLN A 362 19.34 11.53 34.07
N ASN A 363 18.28 12.33 33.95
CA ASN A 363 18.16 13.60 34.66
C ASN A 363 18.04 13.39 36.18
N GLU A 364 17.24 12.42 36.62
CA GLU A 364 17.09 12.09 38.04
C GLU A 364 18.41 11.58 38.64
N LEU A 365 19.13 10.71 37.93
CA LEU A 365 20.47 10.26 38.35
C LEU A 365 21.46 11.42 38.47
N ALA A 366 21.40 12.40 37.57
CA ALA A 366 22.24 13.60 37.66
C ALA A 366 21.89 14.46 38.88
N VAL A 367 20.61 14.58 39.24
CA VAL A 367 20.15 15.29 40.45
C VAL A 367 20.61 14.54 41.71
N LEU A 368 20.39 13.23 41.78
CA LEU A 368 20.79 12.40 42.92
C LEU A 368 22.31 12.44 43.13
N ARG A 369 23.09 12.40 42.05
CA ARG A 369 24.55 12.51 42.14
C ARG A 369 25.01 13.84 42.74
N ARG A 370 24.42 14.95 42.30
CA ARG A 370 24.68 16.28 42.90
C ARG A 370 24.23 16.35 44.36
N ALA A 371 23.13 15.68 44.73
CA ALA A 371 22.66 15.65 46.10
C ALA A 371 23.63 14.86 47.01
N VAL A 372 24.16 13.73 46.53
CA VAL A 372 25.19 12.95 47.23
C VAL A 372 26.48 13.75 47.38
N GLU A 373 26.91 14.49 46.34
CA GLU A 373 28.08 15.37 46.43
C GLU A 373 27.90 16.48 47.48
N LYS A 374 26.69 17.06 47.59
CA LYS A 374 26.37 18.10 48.59
C LYS A 374 26.22 17.61 50.03
N LEU A 375 25.92 16.32 50.24
CA LEU A 375 25.79 15.74 51.58
C LEU A 375 27.15 15.52 52.26
N VAL A 376 28.23 15.62 51.48
CA VAL A 376 29.60 15.27 51.89
C VAL A 376 30.51 16.49 51.85
N SER A 377 30.08 17.58 51.18
CA SER A 377 30.66 18.92 51.29
C SER A 377 30.13 19.65 52.51
#